data_AF-A0A1W9M6C8-F1
#
_entry.id   AF-A0A1W9M6C8-F1
#
_cell.length_a   1.000
_cell.length_b   1.000
_cell.length_c   1.000
_cell.angle_alpha   90.00
_cell.angle_beta   90.00
_cell.angle_gamma   90.00
#
_symmetry.space_group_name_H-M   'P 1'
#
loop_
_entity.id
_entity.type
_entity.pdbx_description
1 polymer ?
#
loop_
_entity_poly.entity_id
_entity_poly.type
_entity_poly.pdbx_seq_one_letter_code
_entity_poly.pdbx_strand_id
1 'polypeptide(L)'
;MPTSACGINCDICKLNLMGICSSCGSGKSPEARKKLEAQNRIFGNTCAILSCACMNNLSHCLRDCNMFPCDNFRLGPYPFSPGFLSMQERRRKQTPPALTHNSTPVAIPAEYWESLEKRDMQMLCNFTLANPHPSGGLVFRFLREDILVDTSERCLKRLKEGIWEKTEDPLLELITLLYFNNIKSFHPIGKDIVGTSDLKEAHFFRGPHTLKLSPLSERYGNDLNGFKDAAEYLGGKAVDMASSGYMLLPFPRVPLYYLLWKGDDEFKPRISVLFERSVEEYFEADAIWGLVTRVSFALLKGPEC
;
A
#
# COMPACT_ATOMS: atom_id res chain seq x y z
N MET A 1 -14.13 0.57 18.13
CA MET A 1 -14.08 -0.87 18.52
C MET A 1 -13.82 -1.70 17.27
N PRO A 2 -12.94 -2.69 17.35
CA PRO A 2 -12.51 -3.47 16.19
C PRO A 2 -13.51 -4.56 15.80
N THR A 3 -14.35 -5.00 16.75
CA THR A 3 -15.40 -5.97 16.50
C THR A 3 -16.65 -5.32 15.93
N SER A 4 -17.13 -5.88 14.83
CA SER A 4 -18.35 -5.44 14.15
C SER A 4 -19.62 -5.91 14.88
N ALA A 5 -20.77 -5.35 14.51
CA ALA A 5 -22.07 -5.78 15.05
C ALA A 5 -22.34 -7.28 14.86
N CYS A 6 -21.86 -7.89 13.77
CA CYS A 6 -22.01 -9.32 13.50
C CYS A 6 -20.99 -10.22 14.22
N GLY A 7 -20.10 -9.64 15.04
CA GLY A 7 -19.07 -10.39 15.78
C GLY A 7 -17.75 -10.59 15.03
N ILE A 8 -17.68 -10.27 13.74
CA ILE A 8 -16.41 -10.31 12.99
C ILE A 8 -15.48 -9.20 13.51
N ASN A 9 -14.26 -9.55 13.88
CA ASN A 9 -13.22 -8.57 14.16
C ASN A 9 -12.70 -7.99 12.83
N CYS A 10 -12.91 -6.69 12.59
CA CYS A 10 -12.44 -6.01 11.40
C CYS A 10 -10.92 -5.82 11.39
N ASP A 11 -10.25 -5.81 12.55
CA ASP A 11 -8.80 -5.60 12.62
C ASP A 11 -8.03 -6.81 12.05
N ILE A 12 -8.62 -8.00 12.07
CA ILE A 12 -8.04 -9.20 11.43
C ILE A 12 -8.35 -9.28 9.93
N CYS A 13 -9.10 -8.33 9.37
CA CYS A 13 -9.47 -8.35 7.96
C CYS A 13 -8.34 -7.78 7.08
N LYS A 14 -7.89 -8.54 6.07
CA LYS A 14 -6.85 -8.09 5.14
C LYS A 14 -7.22 -6.77 4.43
N LEU A 15 -8.50 -6.52 4.13
CA LEU A 15 -8.91 -5.24 3.53
C LEU A 15 -8.73 -4.05 4.47
N ASN A 16 -8.89 -4.25 5.79
CA ASN A 16 -8.63 -3.21 6.79
C ASN A 16 -7.13 -2.99 6.96
N LEU A 17 -6.37 -4.08 7.08
CA LEU A 17 -4.91 -4.08 7.11
C LEU A 17 -4.29 -3.36 5.90
N MET A 18 -4.85 -3.55 4.71
CA MET A 18 -4.41 -2.90 3.47
C MET A 18 -4.93 -1.46 3.29
N GLY A 19 -5.72 -0.93 4.23
CA GLY A 19 -6.30 0.42 4.15
C GLY A 19 -7.40 0.58 3.08
N ILE A 20 -7.85 -0.52 2.46
CA ILE A 20 -8.92 -0.52 1.45
C ILE A 20 -10.29 -0.36 2.13
N CYS A 21 -10.42 -0.83 3.36
CA CYS A 21 -11.66 -0.87 4.10
C CYS A 21 -11.47 -0.27 5.49
N SER A 22 -12.48 0.43 6.00
CA SER A 22 -12.57 0.82 7.41
C SER A 22 -13.33 -0.21 8.24
N SER A 23 -13.12 -0.19 9.56
CA SER A 23 -13.91 -0.96 10.52
C SER A 23 -15.40 -0.70 10.39
N CYS A 24 -16.20 -1.77 10.52
CA CYS A 24 -17.65 -1.67 10.62
C CYS A 24 -18.11 -1.21 12.00
N GLY A 25 -17.29 -1.40 13.05
CA GLY A 25 -17.62 -1.04 14.43
C GLY A 25 -18.88 -1.74 14.99
N SER A 26 -19.16 -1.46 16.26
CA SER A 26 -20.42 -1.90 16.88
C SER A 26 -21.61 -1.13 16.28
N GLY A 27 -22.83 -1.67 16.30
CA GLY A 27 -24.01 -0.97 15.75
C GLY A 27 -24.31 0.38 16.42
N LYS A 28 -23.85 0.63 17.65
CA LYS A 28 -23.96 1.95 18.31
C LYS A 28 -22.90 2.96 17.91
N SER A 29 -21.89 2.55 17.13
CA SER A 29 -20.69 3.34 16.93
C SER A 29 -20.83 4.35 15.77
N PRO A 30 -20.14 5.51 15.84
CA PRO A 30 -20.05 6.43 14.71
C PRO A 30 -19.44 5.77 13.46
N GLU A 31 -18.51 4.82 13.64
CA GLU A 31 -17.89 4.06 12.56
C GLU A 31 -18.92 3.26 11.77
N ALA A 32 -19.88 2.62 12.47
CA ALA A 32 -20.95 1.87 11.84
C ALA A 32 -21.82 2.76 10.93
N ARG A 33 -22.17 3.97 11.38
CA ARG A 33 -22.97 4.93 10.59
C ARG A 33 -22.21 5.37 9.34
N LYS A 34 -20.95 5.81 9.51
CA LYS A 34 -20.06 6.16 8.39
C LYS A 34 -19.91 4.99 7.41
N LYS A 35 -19.85 3.76 7.92
CA LYS A 35 -19.73 2.56 7.09
C LYS A 35 -20.97 2.32 6.26
N LEU A 36 -22.16 2.43 6.86
CA LEU A 36 -23.44 2.28 6.16
C LEU A 36 -23.62 3.35 5.08
N GLU A 37 -23.29 4.61 5.39
CA GLU A 37 -23.30 5.71 4.41
C GLU A 37 -22.37 5.43 3.23
N ALA A 38 -21.14 4.99 3.51
CA ALA A 38 -20.18 4.63 2.48
C ALA A 38 -20.65 3.43 1.64
N GLN A 39 -21.23 2.39 2.26
CA GLN A 39 -21.78 1.23 1.55
C GLN A 39 -22.92 1.64 0.62
N ASN A 40 -23.85 2.46 1.11
CA ASN A 40 -24.98 2.93 0.33
C ASN A 40 -24.52 3.77 -0.87
N ARG A 41 -23.57 4.68 -0.65
CA ARG A 41 -23.00 5.53 -1.72
C ARG A 41 -22.27 4.72 -2.80
N ILE A 42 -21.54 3.67 -2.42
CA ILE A 42 -20.69 2.90 -3.34
C ILE A 42 -21.45 1.76 -4.02
N PHE A 43 -22.40 1.13 -3.32
CA PHE A 43 -23.05 -0.10 -3.79
C PHE A 43 -24.58 0.00 -3.92
N GLY A 44 -25.19 1.11 -3.52
CA GLY A 44 -26.65 1.27 -3.49
C GLY A 44 -27.36 0.39 -2.45
N ASN A 45 -26.60 -0.32 -1.60
CA ASN A 45 -27.10 -1.26 -0.59
C ASN A 45 -26.20 -1.26 0.65
N THR A 46 -26.71 -1.76 1.76
CA THR A 46 -25.97 -1.84 3.04
C THR A 46 -25.95 -3.26 3.62
N CYS A 47 -25.01 -3.52 4.53
CA CYS A 47 -25.01 -4.78 5.28
C CYS A 47 -26.25 -4.87 6.18
N ALA A 48 -27.12 -5.85 5.93
CA ALA A 48 -28.36 -6.05 6.67
C ALA A 48 -28.14 -6.19 8.19
N ILE A 49 -27.08 -6.89 8.63
CA ILE A 49 -26.79 -7.05 10.05
C ILE A 49 -26.37 -5.72 10.67
N LEU A 50 -25.45 -4.99 10.04
CA LEU A 50 -24.97 -3.72 10.57
C LEU A 50 -26.10 -2.67 10.59
N SER A 51 -26.91 -2.62 9.54
CA SER A 51 -28.08 -1.76 9.45
C SER A 51 -29.10 -2.08 10.54
N CYS A 52 -29.47 -3.36 10.71
CA CYS A 52 -30.37 -3.81 11.77
C CYS A 52 -29.86 -3.47 13.17
N ALA A 53 -28.56 -3.69 13.44
CA ALA A 53 -27.95 -3.36 14.73
C ALA A 53 -27.95 -1.84 15.00
N CYS A 54 -27.65 -1.02 13.98
CA CYS A 54 -27.75 0.44 14.09
C CYS A 54 -29.18 0.89 14.37
N MET A 55 -30.16 0.38 13.63
CA MET A 55 -31.58 0.73 13.79
C MET A 55 -32.13 0.36 15.16
N ASN A 56 -31.76 -0.82 15.68
CA ASN A 56 -32.21 -1.30 16.98
C ASN A 56 -31.31 -0.83 18.14
N ASN A 57 -30.34 0.05 17.87
CA ASN A 57 -29.39 0.54 18.86
C ASN A 57 -28.72 -0.60 19.66
N LEU A 58 -28.18 -1.60 18.95
CA LEU A 58 -27.47 -2.74 19.51
C LEU A 58 -25.96 -2.61 19.23
N SER A 59 -25.09 -2.94 20.19
CA SER A 59 -23.65 -2.90 19.93
C SER A 59 -23.22 -4.14 19.14
N HIS A 60 -23.52 -5.33 19.63
CA HIS A 60 -23.18 -6.60 18.98
C HIS A 60 -24.37 -7.56 19.05
N CYS A 61 -24.75 -8.14 17.91
CA CYS A 61 -25.91 -9.03 17.83
C CYS A 61 -25.76 -10.26 18.75
N LEU A 62 -24.56 -10.87 18.80
CA LEU A 62 -24.31 -12.07 19.60
C LEU A 62 -24.51 -11.85 21.11
N ARG A 63 -24.29 -10.63 21.60
CA ARG A 63 -24.34 -10.31 23.03
C ARG A 63 -25.64 -9.60 23.42
N ASP A 64 -26.08 -8.67 22.58
CA ASP A 64 -27.11 -7.69 22.96
C ASP A 64 -28.49 -7.99 22.34
N CYS A 65 -28.59 -8.85 21.32
CA CYS A 65 -29.85 -9.11 20.63
C CYS A 65 -30.58 -10.31 21.23
N ASN A 66 -31.72 -10.08 21.88
CA ASN A 66 -32.54 -11.15 22.46
C ASN A 66 -33.14 -12.11 21.41
N MET A 67 -33.23 -11.68 20.16
CA MET A 67 -33.70 -12.52 19.06
C MET A 67 -32.57 -13.36 18.43
N PHE A 68 -31.32 -13.18 18.86
CA PHE A 68 -30.21 -13.94 18.33
C PHE A 68 -30.28 -15.41 18.79
N PRO A 69 -30.10 -16.41 17.89
CA PRO A 69 -29.91 -16.28 16.44
C PRO A 69 -31.23 -16.06 15.68
N CYS A 70 -31.33 -14.95 14.96
CA CYS A 70 -32.51 -14.54 14.18
C CYS A 70 -32.40 -14.87 12.68
N ASP A 71 -33.43 -14.59 11.91
CA ASP A 71 -33.51 -14.85 10.48
C ASP A 71 -32.36 -14.22 9.66
N ASN A 72 -31.85 -13.06 10.07
CA ASN A 72 -30.66 -12.46 9.42
C ASN A 72 -29.43 -13.37 9.47
N PHE A 73 -29.32 -14.22 10.50
CA PHE A 73 -28.24 -15.21 10.64
C PHE A 73 -28.65 -16.62 10.19
N ARG A 74 -29.96 -16.95 10.21
CA ARG A 74 -30.47 -18.28 9.82
C ARG A 74 -30.71 -18.42 8.31
N LEU A 75 -31.25 -17.38 7.67
CA LEU A 75 -31.59 -17.38 6.24
C LEU A 75 -30.41 -17.03 5.34
N GLY A 76 -29.31 -16.54 5.92
CA GLY A 76 -28.09 -16.25 5.18
C GLY A 76 -26.96 -17.17 5.58
N PRO A 77 -25.97 -17.39 4.71
CA PRO A 77 -24.65 -17.89 5.12
C PRO A 77 -23.80 -16.81 5.84
N TYR A 78 -24.38 -15.96 6.70
CA TYR A 78 -23.59 -15.04 7.53
C TYR A 78 -22.76 -15.83 8.58
N PRO A 79 -21.55 -15.38 8.95
CA PRO A 79 -20.86 -14.14 8.55
C PRO A 79 -20.22 -14.12 7.14
N PHE A 80 -20.10 -15.27 6.47
CA PHE A 80 -19.33 -15.44 5.23
C PHE A 80 -20.23 -15.72 4.02
N SER A 81 -21.18 -14.82 3.76
CA SER A 81 -22.12 -15.02 2.67
C SER A 81 -21.45 -14.92 1.29
N PRO A 82 -22.06 -15.47 0.21
CA PRO A 82 -21.54 -15.28 -1.16
C PRO A 82 -21.27 -13.81 -1.51
N GLY A 83 -22.11 -12.88 -1.01
CA GLY A 83 -21.89 -11.45 -1.15
C GLY A 83 -20.64 -10.94 -0.43
N PHE A 84 -20.36 -11.45 0.77
CA PHE A 84 -19.12 -11.14 1.50
C PHE A 84 -17.89 -11.71 0.79
N LEU A 85 -17.95 -12.97 0.33
CA LEU A 85 -16.84 -13.63 -0.36
C LEU A 85 -16.49 -12.95 -1.69
N SER A 86 -17.50 -12.70 -2.54
CA SER A 86 -17.31 -11.96 -3.80
C SER A 86 -16.78 -10.53 -3.60
N MET A 87 -17.20 -9.85 -2.52
CA MET A 87 -16.65 -8.56 -2.13
C MET A 87 -15.17 -8.68 -1.74
N GLN A 88 -14.79 -9.70 -0.97
CA GLN A 88 -13.38 -9.95 -0.61
C GLN A 88 -12.52 -10.21 -1.85
N GLU A 89 -12.96 -11.09 -2.75
CA GLU A 89 -12.25 -11.42 -4.00
C GLU A 89 -12.01 -10.17 -4.86
N ARG A 90 -13.06 -9.39 -5.10
CA ARG A 90 -12.96 -8.16 -5.91
C ARG A 90 -12.06 -7.13 -5.25
N ARG A 91 -12.25 -6.87 -3.95
CA ARG A 91 -11.58 -5.76 -3.27
C ARG A 91 -10.14 -6.04 -2.90
N ARG A 92 -9.72 -7.31 -2.76
CA ARG A 92 -8.32 -7.67 -2.54
C ARG A 92 -7.42 -7.37 -3.74
N LYS A 93 -8.02 -7.22 -4.93
CA LYS A 93 -7.33 -6.80 -6.16
C LYS A 93 -7.19 -5.27 -6.27
N GLN A 94 -7.86 -4.50 -5.42
CA GLN A 94 -7.82 -3.03 -5.44
C GLN A 94 -6.57 -2.50 -4.75
N THR A 95 -6.13 -1.31 -5.17
CA THR A 95 -5.17 -0.49 -4.45
C THR A 95 -5.94 0.46 -3.51
N PRO A 96 -5.43 0.77 -2.30
CA PRO A 96 -6.04 1.80 -1.46
C PRO A 96 -6.04 3.15 -2.18
N PRO A 97 -6.92 4.08 -1.80
CA PRO A 97 -6.89 5.44 -2.34
C PRO A 97 -5.49 6.04 -2.20
N ALA A 98 -4.95 6.58 -3.29
CA ALA A 98 -3.69 7.30 -3.27
C ALA A 98 -3.90 8.63 -2.55
N LEU A 99 -3.49 8.69 -1.28
CA LEU A 99 -3.60 9.87 -0.44
C LEU A 99 -2.23 10.42 -0.09
N THR A 100 -2.13 11.74 0.00
CA THR A 100 -0.99 12.44 0.60
C THR A 100 -0.91 12.16 2.10
N HIS A 101 0.17 12.62 2.74
CA HIS A 101 0.32 12.58 4.20
C HIS A 101 -0.84 13.27 4.93
N ASN A 102 -1.48 14.28 4.31
CA ASN A 102 -2.63 15.01 4.85
C ASN A 102 -3.99 14.38 4.50
N SER A 103 -4.01 13.14 4.00
CA SER A 103 -5.25 12.43 3.62
C SER A 103 -6.04 13.13 2.50
N THR A 104 -5.37 13.93 1.67
CA THR A 104 -5.94 14.49 0.44
C THR A 104 -5.62 13.58 -0.75
N PRO A 105 -6.47 13.49 -1.79
CA PRO A 105 -6.15 12.73 -2.99
C PRO A 105 -4.84 13.18 -3.63
N VAL A 106 -4.01 12.24 -4.05
CA VAL A 106 -2.83 12.52 -4.88
C VAL A 106 -3.29 13.04 -6.23
N ALA A 107 -2.85 14.24 -6.57
CA ALA A 107 -2.97 14.81 -7.91
C ALA A 107 -1.62 14.71 -8.61
N ILE A 108 -1.64 14.41 -9.90
CA ILE A 108 -0.44 14.41 -10.75
C ILE A 108 -0.44 15.74 -11.52
N PRO A 109 0.47 16.67 -11.20
CA PRO A 109 0.55 17.93 -11.93
C PRO A 109 0.94 17.69 -13.40
N ALA A 110 0.25 18.35 -14.33
CA ALA A 110 0.48 18.15 -15.77
C ALA A 110 1.91 18.55 -16.18
N GLU A 111 2.47 19.53 -15.48
CA GLU A 111 3.84 20.01 -15.67
C GLU A 111 4.91 18.93 -15.44
N TYR A 112 4.61 17.86 -14.70
CA TYR A 112 5.55 16.76 -14.48
C TYR A 112 5.71 15.91 -15.73
N TRP A 113 4.62 15.68 -16.47
CA TRP A 113 4.67 15.03 -17.78
C TRP A 113 5.34 15.93 -18.82
N GLU A 114 4.99 17.22 -18.85
CA GLU A 114 5.62 18.20 -19.75
C GLU A 114 7.13 18.36 -19.49
N SER A 115 7.55 18.25 -18.23
CA SER A 115 8.97 18.27 -17.87
C SER A 115 9.67 17.01 -18.35
N LEU A 116 9.04 15.84 -18.19
CA LEU A 116 9.61 14.56 -18.61
C LEU A 116 9.76 14.47 -20.13
N GLU A 117 8.80 14.98 -20.90
CA GLU A 117 8.85 15.05 -22.37
C GLU A 117 10.06 15.85 -22.89
N LYS A 118 10.57 16.80 -22.12
CA LYS A 118 11.73 17.63 -22.47
C LYS A 118 13.08 16.98 -22.11
N ARG A 119 13.06 15.83 -21.44
CA ARG A 119 14.27 15.13 -20.99
C ARG A 119 14.89 14.34 -22.13
N ASP A 120 16.21 14.20 -22.08
CA ASP A 120 16.93 13.30 -22.98
C ASP A 120 16.69 11.83 -22.56
N MET A 121 15.93 11.10 -23.38
CA MET A 121 15.55 9.71 -23.13
C MET A 121 16.76 8.76 -23.06
N GLN A 122 17.78 8.99 -23.89
CA GLN A 122 18.98 8.15 -23.90
C GLN A 122 19.75 8.34 -22.60
N MET A 123 19.86 9.59 -22.12
CA MET A 123 20.48 9.91 -20.84
C MET A 123 19.72 9.27 -19.67
N LEU A 124 18.39 9.34 -19.68
CA LEU A 124 17.56 8.69 -18.65
C LEU A 124 17.81 7.18 -18.61
N CYS A 125 17.83 6.50 -19.75
CA CYS A 125 18.10 5.06 -19.82
C CYS A 125 19.48 4.72 -19.24
N ASN A 126 20.51 5.52 -19.58
CA ASN A 126 21.88 5.32 -19.08
C ASN A 126 21.99 5.45 -17.54
N PHE A 127 21.25 6.37 -16.92
CA PHE A 127 21.33 6.59 -15.46
C PHE A 127 20.46 5.64 -14.65
N THR A 128 19.36 5.15 -15.23
CA THR A 128 18.31 4.46 -14.47
C THR A 128 18.22 2.96 -14.73
N LEU A 129 18.97 2.44 -15.72
CA LEU A 129 18.80 1.08 -16.26
C LEU A 129 17.40 0.81 -16.86
N ALA A 130 16.65 1.88 -17.15
CA ALA A 130 15.45 1.79 -17.96
C ALA A 130 15.80 1.53 -19.43
N ASN A 131 14.87 0.94 -20.17
CA ASN A 131 15.01 0.66 -21.59
C ASN A 131 14.04 1.51 -22.40
N PRO A 132 14.41 2.00 -23.58
CA PRO A 132 13.46 2.67 -24.47
C PRO A 132 12.38 1.69 -24.94
N HIS A 133 11.15 2.18 -25.12
CA HIS A 133 10.06 1.38 -25.68
C HIS A 133 9.76 1.78 -27.12
N PRO A 134 9.49 0.85 -28.06
CA PRO A 134 9.24 1.17 -29.47
C PRO A 134 8.05 2.11 -29.71
N SER A 135 7.02 2.08 -28.84
CA SER A 135 5.86 2.97 -28.94
C SER A 135 6.09 4.37 -28.37
N GLY A 136 7.30 4.67 -27.90
CA GLY A 136 7.62 5.89 -27.14
C GLY A 136 7.69 5.65 -25.63
N GLY A 137 8.45 6.52 -24.94
CA GLY A 137 8.68 6.42 -23.50
C GLY A 137 9.78 5.44 -23.11
N LEU A 138 9.73 4.96 -21.86
CA LEU A 138 10.72 4.04 -21.28
C LEU A 138 10.06 2.98 -20.42
N VAL A 139 10.70 1.82 -20.31
CA VAL A 139 10.33 0.72 -19.42
C VAL A 139 11.34 0.63 -18.29
N PHE A 140 10.85 0.62 -17.05
CA PHE A 140 11.66 0.33 -15.88
C PHE A 140 11.02 -0.80 -15.05
N ARG A 141 11.85 -1.45 -14.24
CA ARG A 141 11.40 -2.49 -13.32
C ARG A 141 11.02 -1.85 -11.98
N PHE A 142 9.73 -1.89 -11.63
CA PHE A 142 9.24 -1.57 -10.29
C PHE A 142 9.08 -2.87 -9.50
N LEU A 143 9.94 -3.09 -8.50
CA LEU A 143 9.99 -4.36 -7.77
C LEU A 143 10.18 -5.54 -8.74
N ARG A 144 9.14 -6.37 -8.94
CA ARG A 144 9.15 -7.49 -9.88
C ARG A 144 8.49 -7.20 -11.23
N GLU A 145 7.85 -6.06 -11.40
CA GLU A 145 6.95 -5.77 -12.53
C GLU A 145 7.58 -4.76 -13.50
N ASP A 146 7.45 -5.01 -14.80
CA ASP A 146 7.83 -4.02 -15.80
C ASP A 146 6.72 -2.96 -15.92
N ILE A 147 7.11 -1.70 -15.83
CA ILE A 147 6.26 -0.53 -15.94
C ILE A 147 6.71 0.29 -17.14
N LEU A 148 5.80 0.53 -18.07
CA LEU A 148 5.99 1.46 -19.18
C LEU A 148 5.52 2.84 -18.75
N VAL A 149 6.42 3.82 -18.87
CA VAL A 149 6.14 5.24 -18.75
C VAL A 149 5.81 5.74 -20.16
N ASP A 150 4.53 5.80 -20.50
CA ASP A 150 4.06 6.24 -21.81
C ASP A 150 3.94 7.77 -21.82
N THR A 151 4.93 8.43 -22.43
CA THR A 151 4.96 9.90 -22.52
C THR A 151 3.95 10.45 -23.53
N SER A 152 3.47 9.64 -24.48
CA SER A 152 2.50 10.08 -25.49
C SER A 152 1.08 10.08 -24.93
N GLU A 153 0.71 9.05 -24.17
CA GLU A 153 -0.58 8.96 -23.49
C GLU A 153 -0.57 9.55 -22.07
N ARG A 154 0.60 9.99 -21.58
CA ARG A 154 0.82 10.53 -20.22
C ARG A 154 0.23 9.62 -19.15
N CYS A 155 0.64 8.36 -19.17
CA CYS A 155 0.20 7.38 -18.19
C CYS A 155 1.23 6.29 -17.95
N LEU A 156 1.03 5.55 -16.86
CA LEU A 156 1.73 4.29 -16.62
C LEU A 156 0.96 3.12 -17.22
N LYS A 157 1.70 2.17 -17.80
CA LYS A 157 1.17 0.88 -18.27
C LYS A 157 1.92 -0.28 -17.60
N ARG A 158 1.22 -1.38 -17.36
CA ARG A 158 1.75 -2.64 -16.83
C ARG A 158 1.68 -3.73 -17.89
N LEU A 159 2.70 -4.56 -17.97
CA LEU A 159 2.71 -5.71 -18.86
C LEU A 159 1.90 -6.86 -18.24
N LYS A 160 0.79 -7.26 -18.87
CA LYS A 160 0.00 -8.43 -18.51
C LYS A 160 -0.21 -9.31 -19.73
N GLU A 161 0.15 -10.59 -19.63
CA GLU A 161 -0.04 -11.57 -20.72
C GLU A 161 0.53 -11.08 -22.08
N GLY A 162 1.63 -10.32 -22.04
CA GLY A 162 2.27 -9.77 -23.25
C GLY A 162 1.67 -8.45 -23.76
N ILE A 163 0.64 -7.91 -23.11
CA ILE A 163 -0.05 -6.68 -23.49
C ILE A 163 0.20 -5.58 -22.45
N TRP A 164 0.49 -4.37 -22.92
CA TRP A 164 0.61 -3.18 -22.07
C TRP A 164 -0.77 -2.58 -21.79
N GLU A 165 -1.20 -2.66 -20.53
CA GLU A 165 -2.47 -2.09 -20.08
C GLU A 165 -2.25 -0.87 -19.19
N LYS A 166 -3.06 0.17 -19.37
CA LYS A 166 -3.05 1.34 -18.47
C LYS A 166 -3.32 0.90 -17.02
N THR A 167 -2.54 1.42 -16.08
CA THR A 167 -2.71 1.15 -14.65
C THR A 167 -3.20 2.39 -13.90
N GLU A 168 -4.12 2.18 -12.97
CA GLU A 168 -4.55 3.22 -12.02
C GLU A 168 -3.72 3.09 -10.72
N ASP A 169 -2.59 3.81 -10.67
CA ASP A 169 -1.71 3.84 -9.50
C ASP A 169 -1.13 5.25 -9.33
N PRO A 170 -1.93 6.26 -8.90
CA PRO A 170 -1.52 7.66 -8.93
C PRO A 170 -0.30 7.96 -8.06
N LEU A 171 -0.12 7.20 -6.97
CA LEU A 171 1.04 7.32 -6.11
C LEU A 171 2.31 6.83 -6.82
N LEU A 172 2.26 5.67 -7.48
CA LEU A 172 3.37 5.19 -8.29
C LEU A 172 3.66 6.15 -9.45
N GLU A 173 2.63 6.68 -10.12
CA GLU A 173 2.78 7.65 -11.20
C GLU A 173 3.51 8.90 -10.74
N LEU A 174 3.04 9.53 -9.65
CA LEU A 174 3.69 10.71 -9.07
C LEU A 174 5.18 10.45 -8.78
N ILE A 175 5.49 9.37 -8.07
CA ILE A 175 6.86 9.07 -7.66
C ILE A 175 7.73 8.73 -8.89
N THR A 176 7.16 8.05 -9.88
CA THR A 176 7.87 7.74 -11.14
C THR A 176 8.25 9.02 -11.88
N LEU A 177 7.32 9.97 -11.99
CA LEU A 177 7.59 11.24 -12.66
C LEU A 177 8.64 12.07 -11.91
N LEU A 178 8.54 12.14 -10.57
CA LEU A 178 9.55 12.82 -9.75
C LEU A 178 10.94 12.19 -9.95
N TYR A 179 11.03 10.85 -9.96
CA TYR A 179 12.29 10.15 -10.18
C TYR A 179 12.94 10.52 -11.51
N PHE A 180 12.21 10.36 -12.62
CA PHE A 180 12.76 10.61 -13.96
C PHE A 180 13.00 12.10 -14.25
N ASN A 181 12.27 13.00 -13.61
CA ASN A 181 12.53 14.44 -13.70
C ASN A 181 13.74 14.88 -12.87
N ASN A 182 14.09 14.17 -11.79
CA ASN A 182 15.16 14.62 -10.89
C ASN A 182 16.48 13.88 -11.06
N ILE A 183 16.49 12.64 -11.59
CA ILE A 183 17.72 11.86 -11.81
C ILE A 183 18.70 12.62 -12.74
N LYS A 184 19.94 12.87 -12.29
CA LYS A 184 20.95 13.59 -13.10
C LYS A 184 22.26 12.83 -13.30
N SER A 185 22.44 11.73 -12.57
CA SER A 185 23.66 10.93 -12.65
C SER A 185 23.42 9.49 -12.19
N PHE A 186 24.38 8.62 -12.44
CA PHE A 186 24.36 7.25 -11.93
C PHE A 186 24.85 7.21 -10.48
N HIS A 187 24.06 6.59 -9.59
CA HIS A 187 24.43 6.44 -8.18
C HIS A 187 24.69 4.95 -7.83
N PRO A 188 25.86 4.63 -7.23
CA PRO A 188 26.18 3.29 -6.73
C PRO A 188 25.30 2.91 -5.52
N ILE A 189 24.89 1.63 -5.44
CA ILE A 189 24.18 1.06 -4.28
C ILE A 189 25.22 0.52 -3.29
N GLY A 190 24.91 0.56 -2.00
CA GLY A 190 25.70 -0.04 -0.92
C GLY A 190 26.77 0.90 -0.35
N LYS A 191 26.63 2.22 -0.50
CA LYS A 191 27.64 3.17 -0.05
C LYS A 191 27.30 3.82 1.29
N ASP A 192 26.08 4.31 1.44
CA ASP A 192 25.69 5.14 2.59
C ASP A 192 24.23 4.89 2.94
N ILE A 193 24.02 3.92 3.84
CA ILE A 193 22.70 3.48 4.28
C ILE A 193 22.30 4.28 5.53
N VAL A 194 21.15 4.94 5.44
CA VAL A 194 20.68 5.93 6.41
C VAL A 194 19.27 5.66 6.88
N GLY A 195 18.98 6.04 8.13
CA GLY A 195 17.62 6.08 8.65
C GLY A 195 16.94 7.42 8.36
N THR A 196 15.64 7.53 8.67
CA THR A 196 14.91 8.80 8.51
C THR A 196 15.48 9.96 9.32
N SER A 197 16.17 9.67 10.43
CA SER A 197 16.83 10.67 11.28
C SER A 197 18.03 11.34 10.63
N ASP A 198 18.65 10.69 9.64
CA ASP A 198 19.89 11.15 9.02
C ASP A 198 19.65 11.79 7.64
N LEU A 199 18.39 11.86 7.20
CA LEU A 199 17.98 12.55 5.98
C LEU A 199 17.99 14.08 6.18
N LYS A 200 18.28 14.85 5.11
CA LYS A 200 18.24 16.32 5.02
C LYS A 200 16.96 16.88 5.66
N GLU A 201 15.82 16.24 5.39
CA GLU A 201 14.51 16.62 5.89
C GLU A 201 14.00 15.70 7.02
N ALA A 202 14.88 15.24 7.92
CA ALA A 202 14.52 14.33 9.02
C ALA A 202 13.33 14.78 9.88
N HIS A 203 13.11 16.09 10.00
CA HIS A 203 12.00 16.68 10.73
C HIS A 203 10.63 16.34 10.11
N PHE A 204 10.59 16.06 8.80
CA PHE A 204 9.38 15.64 8.10
C PHE A 204 8.87 14.31 8.64
N PHE A 205 9.73 13.34 8.97
CA PHE A 205 9.31 11.98 9.34
C PHE A 205 8.85 11.82 10.80
N ARG A 206 8.19 12.84 11.36
CA ARG A 206 7.71 12.88 12.75
C ARG A 206 6.19 13.08 12.79
N GLY A 207 5.57 12.66 13.89
CA GLY A 207 4.14 12.84 14.13
C GLY A 207 3.29 12.23 13.00
N PRO A 208 2.37 12.99 12.36
CA PRO A 208 1.47 12.47 11.32
C PRO A 208 2.20 11.97 10.06
N HIS A 209 3.46 12.37 9.88
CA HIS A 209 4.29 12.02 8.72
C HIS A 209 5.30 10.92 9.04
N THR A 210 5.19 10.27 10.20
CA THR A 210 5.93 9.04 10.48
C THR A 210 5.61 8.00 9.39
N LEU A 211 6.60 7.20 8.99
CA LEU A 211 6.39 6.11 8.05
C LEU A 211 5.32 5.14 8.60
N LYS A 212 4.28 4.86 7.81
CA LYS A 212 3.14 4.01 8.20
C LYS A 212 3.48 2.53 8.11
N LEU A 213 4.34 2.06 9.02
CA LEU A 213 4.84 0.67 9.04
C LEU A 213 4.04 -0.27 9.95
N SER A 214 3.12 0.25 10.77
CA SER A 214 2.35 -0.58 11.71
C SER A 214 1.59 -1.72 11.06
N PRO A 215 0.96 -1.60 9.86
CA PRO A 215 0.27 -2.72 9.25
C PRO A 215 1.21 -3.87 8.87
N LEU A 216 2.46 -3.56 8.50
CA LEU A 216 3.46 -4.60 8.25
C LEU A 216 3.83 -5.31 9.55
N SER A 217 4.04 -4.57 10.64
CA SER A 217 4.31 -5.15 11.96
C SER A 217 3.15 -6.02 12.45
N GLU A 218 1.91 -5.59 12.23
CA GLU A 218 0.69 -6.36 12.54
C GLU A 218 0.60 -7.65 11.71
N ARG A 219 0.97 -7.59 10.43
CA ARG A 219 0.93 -8.76 9.54
C ARG A 219 2.03 -9.78 9.82
N TYR A 220 3.25 -9.28 10.06
CA TYR A 220 4.48 -10.07 9.96
C TYR A 220 5.26 -10.16 11.26
N GLY A 221 4.90 -9.41 12.30
CA GLY A 221 5.71 -9.30 13.51
C GLY A 221 6.07 -10.64 14.17
N ASN A 222 5.17 -11.62 14.05
CA ASN A 222 5.36 -12.99 14.54
C ASN A 222 5.49 -14.02 13.40
N ASP A 223 5.61 -13.57 12.15
CA ASP A 223 5.61 -14.38 10.93
C ASP A 223 6.78 -13.97 10.02
N LEU A 224 8.00 -14.30 10.46
CA LEU A 224 9.23 -14.02 9.71
C LEU A 224 9.23 -14.68 8.32
N ASN A 225 8.71 -15.91 8.22
CA ASN A 225 8.60 -16.63 6.96
C ASN A 225 7.64 -15.92 6.01
N GLY A 226 6.47 -15.50 6.48
CA GLY A 226 5.53 -14.72 5.66
C GLY A 226 6.11 -13.40 5.17
N PHE A 227 6.96 -12.73 5.97
CA PHE A 227 7.67 -11.53 5.53
C PHE A 227 8.70 -11.84 4.45
N LYS A 228 9.50 -12.90 4.66
CA LYS A 228 10.45 -13.42 3.68
C LYS A 228 9.76 -13.74 2.35
N ASP A 229 8.71 -14.54 2.38
CA ASP A 229 7.98 -14.97 1.19
C ASP A 229 7.42 -13.77 0.42
N ALA A 230 6.88 -12.77 1.13
CA ALA A 230 6.39 -11.54 0.51
C ALA A 230 7.52 -10.69 -0.09
N ALA A 231 8.65 -10.55 0.59
CA ALA A 231 9.79 -9.77 0.10
C ALA A 231 10.44 -10.45 -1.12
N GLU A 232 10.67 -11.76 -1.07
CA GLU A 232 11.23 -12.54 -2.18
C GLU A 232 10.28 -12.58 -3.38
N TYR A 233 8.97 -12.71 -3.13
CA TYR A 233 7.96 -12.56 -4.17
C TYR A 233 8.12 -11.23 -4.91
N LEU A 234 8.43 -10.13 -4.22
CA LEU A 234 8.64 -8.81 -4.83
C LEU A 234 10.05 -8.62 -5.44
N GLY A 235 10.86 -9.67 -5.53
CA GLY A 235 12.23 -9.60 -6.04
C GLY A 235 13.24 -9.04 -5.04
N GLY A 236 12.87 -8.99 -3.76
CA GLY A 236 13.74 -8.55 -2.68
C GLY A 236 14.92 -9.50 -2.48
N LYS A 237 16.06 -8.95 -2.06
CA LYS A 237 17.27 -9.71 -1.71
C LYS A 237 17.50 -9.66 -0.21
N ALA A 238 17.76 -10.80 0.41
CA ALA A 238 18.06 -10.86 1.83
C ALA A 238 19.31 -10.04 2.18
N VAL A 239 19.28 -9.39 3.34
CA VAL A 239 20.41 -8.65 3.93
C VAL A 239 20.53 -8.99 5.41
N ASP A 240 21.77 -9.10 5.89
CA ASP A 240 22.07 -9.43 7.28
C ASP A 240 22.11 -8.15 8.15
N MET A 241 20.92 -7.63 8.46
CA MET A 241 20.76 -6.35 9.17
C MET A 241 19.66 -6.36 10.25
N ALA A 242 18.91 -7.46 10.39
CA ALA A 242 17.82 -7.65 11.35
C ALA A 242 17.47 -9.14 11.47
N SER A 243 16.48 -9.51 12.30
CA SER A 243 15.97 -10.89 12.37
C SER A 243 15.50 -11.40 11.00
N SER A 244 14.92 -10.51 10.19
CA SER A 244 14.72 -10.72 8.76
C SER A 244 14.85 -9.39 8.03
N GLY A 245 15.90 -9.22 7.23
CA GLY A 245 16.18 -8.01 6.46
C GLY A 245 16.10 -8.26 4.95
N TYR A 246 15.44 -7.36 4.21
CA TYR A 246 15.37 -7.45 2.75
C TYR A 246 15.59 -6.08 2.09
N MET A 247 16.42 -6.07 1.04
CA MET A 247 16.58 -4.96 0.10
C MET A 247 15.59 -5.13 -1.05
N LEU A 248 14.68 -4.17 -1.20
CA LEU A 248 13.71 -4.09 -2.29
C LEU A 248 14.08 -2.94 -3.24
N LEU A 249 13.84 -3.14 -4.54
CA LEU A 249 14.15 -2.15 -5.58
C LEU A 249 12.85 -1.63 -6.21
N PRO A 250 12.18 -0.61 -5.62
CA PRO A 250 11.08 0.07 -6.30
C PRO A 250 11.53 0.75 -7.61
N PHE A 251 12.79 1.15 -7.71
CA PHE A 251 13.42 1.51 -8.98
C PHE A 251 14.76 0.78 -9.05
N PRO A 252 15.31 0.51 -10.25
CA PRO A 252 16.53 -0.30 -10.40
C PRO A 252 17.72 0.18 -9.56
N ARG A 253 17.76 1.48 -9.21
CA ARG A 253 18.84 2.13 -8.45
C ARG A 253 18.37 2.88 -7.20
N VAL A 254 17.17 2.59 -6.71
CA VAL A 254 16.65 3.19 -5.47
C VAL A 254 16.29 2.06 -4.50
N PRO A 255 17.26 1.54 -3.73
CA PRO A 255 16.98 0.48 -2.77
C PRO A 255 16.28 1.01 -1.51
N LEU A 256 15.36 0.20 -1.00
CA LEU A 256 14.78 0.33 0.33
C LEU A 256 15.12 -0.93 1.14
N TYR A 257 15.63 -0.75 2.34
CA TYR A 257 15.95 -1.86 3.23
C TYR A 257 14.85 -1.98 4.29
N TYR A 258 14.01 -2.99 4.17
CA TYR A 258 12.99 -3.31 5.19
C TYR A 258 13.57 -4.28 6.20
N LEU A 259 13.59 -3.87 7.46
CA LEU A 259 14.20 -4.59 8.57
C LEU A 259 13.12 -4.99 9.57
N LEU A 260 12.82 -6.29 9.65
CA LEU A 260 11.92 -6.86 10.64
C LEU A 260 12.73 -7.40 11.81
N TRP A 261 12.52 -6.79 12.97
CA TRP A 261 13.02 -7.23 14.27
C TRP A 261 11.94 -8.07 14.92
N LYS A 262 12.25 -9.36 15.15
CA LYS A 262 11.35 -10.26 15.87
C LYS A 262 11.19 -9.75 17.30
N GLY A 263 9.96 -9.73 17.79
CA GLY A 263 9.71 -9.45 19.20
C GLY A 263 10.15 -10.60 20.11
N ASP A 264 10.32 -10.30 21.37
CA ASP A 264 10.56 -11.23 22.46
C ASP A 264 9.61 -10.90 23.64
N ASP A 265 9.91 -11.45 24.81
CA ASP A 265 9.08 -11.26 26.01
C ASP A 265 9.10 -9.81 26.53
N GLU A 266 10.11 -9.01 26.15
CA GLU A 266 10.30 -7.63 26.62
C GLU A 266 9.92 -6.60 25.53
N PHE A 267 10.15 -6.92 24.25
CA PHE A 267 9.99 -6.00 23.14
C PHE A 267 9.01 -6.52 22.08
N LYS A 268 8.08 -5.66 21.65
CA LYS A 268 7.19 -5.96 20.51
C LYS A 268 7.97 -6.01 19.19
N PRO A 269 7.52 -6.82 18.22
CA PRO A 269 8.13 -6.82 16.89
C PRO A 269 8.01 -5.44 16.23
N ARG A 270 9.05 -5.09 15.48
CA ARG A 270 9.18 -3.78 14.85
C ARG A 270 9.70 -3.91 13.43
N ILE A 271 9.14 -3.12 12.53
CA ILE A 271 9.68 -2.90 11.20
C ILE A 271 10.24 -1.48 11.10
N SER A 272 11.44 -1.38 10.53
CA SER A 272 12.04 -0.10 10.12
C SER A 272 12.45 -0.15 8.65
N VAL A 273 12.53 1.02 8.03
CA VAL A 273 13.01 1.17 6.64
C VAL A 273 14.26 2.04 6.66
N LEU A 274 15.31 1.58 5.98
CA LEU A 274 16.51 2.36 5.68
C LEU A 274 16.59 2.64 4.18
N PHE A 275 17.41 3.63 3.83
CA PHE A 275 17.56 4.17 2.49
C PHE A 275 19.03 4.28 2.13
N GLU A 276 19.38 4.27 0.84
CA GLU A 276 20.65 4.90 0.43
C GLU A 276 20.47 6.41 0.42
N ARG A 277 21.46 7.16 0.92
CA ARG A 277 21.40 8.63 0.96
C ARG A 277 21.10 9.27 -0.40
N SER A 278 21.49 8.63 -1.50
CA SER A 278 21.18 9.10 -2.86
C SER A 278 19.68 9.27 -3.15
N VAL A 279 18.78 8.69 -2.32
CA VAL A 279 17.33 8.89 -2.45
C VAL A 279 16.94 10.38 -2.45
N GLU A 280 17.71 11.21 -1.74
CA GLU A 280 17.52 12.66 -1.62
C GLU A 280 17.91 13.46 -2.86
N GLU A 281 18.52 12.81 -3.85
CA GLU A 281 18.83 13.44 -5.14
C GLU A 281 17.65 13.35 -6.10
N TYR A 282 16.64 12.54 -5.78
CA TYR A 282 15.47 12.33 -6.64
C TYR A 282 14.15 12.68 -5.96
N PHE A 283 14.08 12.56 -4.64
CA PHE A 283 12.85 12.68 -3.87
C PHE A 283 13.03 13.60 -2.67
N GLU A 284 12.10 14.55 -2.54
CA GLU A 284 11.85 15.26 -1.29
C GLU A 284 11.17 14.30 -0.28
N ALA A 285 11.09 14.70 0.99
CA ALA A 285 10.65 13.80 2.06
C ALA A 285 9.22 13.25 1.89
N ASP A 286 8.31 14.02 1.29
CA ASP A 286 6.94 13.59 1.02
C ASP A 286 6.87 12.49 -0.06
N ALA A 287 7.71 12.58 -1.08
CA ALA A 287 7.89 11.56 -2.12
C ALA A 287 8.56 10.30 -1.57
N ILE A 288 9.55 10.44 -0.66
CA ILE A 288 10.13 9.30 0.08
C ILE A 288 9.04 8.60 0.90
N TRP A 289 8.22 9.36 1.63
CA TRP A 289 7.09 8.82 2.39
C TRP A 289 6.08 8.10 1.50
N GLY A 290 5.77 8.66 0.33
CA GLY A 290 4.91 8.05 -0.68
C GLY A 290 5.49 6.73 -1.21
N LEU A 291 6.79 6.71 -1.50
CA LEU A 291 7.51 5.53 -1.98
C LEU A 291 7.46 4.39 -0.96
N VAL A 292 7.76 4.69 0.31
CA VAL A 292 7.64 3.71 1.40
C VAL A 292 6.20 3.21 1.52
N THR A 293 5.22 4.11 1.45
CA THR A 293 3.79 3.74 1.51
C THR A 293 3.43 2.76 0.39
N ARG A 294 3.87 3.04 -0.85
CA ARG A 294 3.57 2.19 -2.01
C ARG A 294 4.25 0.82 -1.96
N VAL A 295 5.50 0.75 -1.50
CA VAL A 295 6.24 -0.51 -1.33
C VAL A 295 5.70 -1.31 -0.15
N SER A 296 5.35 -0.66 0.96
CA SER A 296 4.70 -1.30 2.11
C SER A 296 3.37 -1.93 1.71
N PHE A 297 2.58 -1.25 0.87
CA PHE A 297 1.36 -1.83 0.32
C PHE A 297 1.64 -3.08 -0.53
N ALA A 298 2.70 -3.07 -1.37
CA ALA A 298 3.08 -4.24 -2.17
C ALA A 298 3.44 -5.43 -1.27
N LEU A 299 4.17 -5.20 -0.18
CA LEU A 299 4.48 -6.22 0.83
C LEU A 299 3.19 -6.79 1.46
N LEU A 300 2.27 -5.94 1.92
CA LEU A 300 0.99 -6.36 2.50
C LEU A 300 0.11 -7.15 1.52
N LYS A 301 0.13 -6.76 0.23
CA LYS A 301 -0.57 -7.48 -0.82
C LYS A 301 0.02 -8.89 -0.95
N GLY A 302 1.35 -8.98 -1.03
CA GLY A 302 2.09 -10.24 -1.16
C GLY A 302 1.78 -10.99 -2.46
N PRO A 303 2.15 -12.27 -2.57
CA PRO A 303 1.71 -13.13 -3.66
C PRO A 303 0.18 -13.19 -3.76
N GLU A 304 -0.34 -13.15 -4.98
CA GLU A 304 -1.73 -13.54 -5.24
C GLU A 304 -1.83 -15.05 -4.98
N CYS A 305 -2.63 -15.44 -3.99
CA CYS A 305 -2.91 -16.84 -3.65
C CYS A 305 -4.02 -17.39 -4.53
#